data_AF-A0A4Q6I8T3-F1
#
_entry.id   AF-A0A4Q6I8T3-F1
#
_cell.length_a   1.000
_cell.length_b   1.000
_cell.length_c   1.000
_cell.angle_alpha   90.00
_cell.angle_beta   90.00
_cell.angle_gamma   90.00
#
_symmetry.space_group_name_H-M   'P 1'
#
loop_
_entity.id
_entity.type
_entity.pdbx_description
1 polymer ?
#
loop_
_entity_poly.entity_id
_entity_poly.type
_entity_poly.pdbx_seq_one_letter_code
_entity_poly.pdbx_strand_id
1 'polypeptide(L)'
;MDYWPYPPAEADRIDPFDSERTETQYVLFGGHRPTSAFTDPAGFRDPDLHRSIPWGYKILRMAQKVAVLRHGDVVREWPVLHRDPRVDPVDPPAGETLYLDNWRRNVCGYRVLTSPASMTAPDDAYDRAAAVALARTASRTEGRALVVYMHDAENWH
;
A
#
# COMPACT_ATOMS: atom_id res chain seq x y z
N MET A 1 -14.33 -13.74 -4.65
CA MET A 1 -14.28 -12.28 -4.86
C MET A 1 -12.83 -11.88 -4.90
N ASP A 2 -12.43 -11.44 -6.08
CA ASP A 2 -11.22 -11.97 -6.72
C ASP A 2 -10.08 -10.97 -6.77
N TYR A 3 -8.92 -11.48 -7.15
CA TYR A 3 -7.75 -10.70 -7.51
C TYR A 3 -8.05 -9.89 -8.77
N TRP A 4 -7.81 -8.57 -8.74
CA TRP A 4 -8.12 -7.66 -9.84
C TRP A 4 -6.84 -7.08 -10.44
N PRO A 5 -6.43 -7.51 -11.64
CA PRO A 5 -5.20 -7.04 -12.22
C PRO A 5 -5.33 -5.58 -12.64
N TYR A 6 -4.59 -4.71 -11.95
CA TYR A 6 -4.34 -3.33 -12.33
C TYR A 6 -2.82 -3.08 -12.24
N PRO A 7 -2.19 -2.42 -13.23
CA PRO A 7 -2.77 -1.81 -14.43
C PRO A 7 -3.33 -2.83 -15.45
N PRO A 8 -4.24 -2.41 -16.36
CA PRO A 8 -4.92 -3.31 -17.29
C PRO A 8 -3.98 -3.89 -18.34
N ALA A 9 -3.03 -3.10 -18.83
CA ALA A 9 -2.04 -3.53 -19.81
C ALA A 9 -0.98 -4.43 -19.16
N GLU A 10 -0.79 -5.62 -19.70
CA GLU A 10 0.15 -6.61 -19.16
C GLU A 10 1.60 -6.12 -19.19
N ALA A 11 1.98 -5.34 -20.21
CA ALA A 11 3.31 -4.75 -20.33
C ALA A 11 3.65 -3.77 -19.19
N ASP A 12 2.63 -3.21 -18.54
CA ASP A 12 2.78 -2.24 -17.45
C ASP A 12 2.68 -2.90 -16.06
N ARG A 13 2.38 -4.20 -15.99
CA ARG A 13 2.29 -4.94 -14.73
C ARG A 13 3.67 -5.32 -14.24
N ILE A 14 4.01 -4.89 -13.03
CA ILE A 14 5.26 -5.23 -12.38
C ILE A 14 4.97 -6.03 -11.12
N ASP A 15 5.78 -7.06 -10.82
CA ASP A 15 5.68 -7.76 -9.54
C ASP A 15 5.90 -6.75 -8.39
N PRO A 16 4.97 -6.65 -7.41
CA PRO A 16 5.18 -5.81 -6.24
C PRO A 16 6.52 -6.05 -5.52
N PHE A 17 7.07 -7.26 -5.58
CA PHE A 17 8.34 -7.63 -4.96
C PHE A 17 9.57 -7.45 -5.88
N ASP A 18 9.39 -7.00 -7.12
CA ASP A 18 10.51 -6.73 -8.04
C ASP A 18 11.43 -5.64 -7.46
N SER A 19 12.68 -6.02 -7.16
CA SER A 19 13.71 -5.14 -6.61
C SER A 19 14.61 -4.51 -7.66
N GLU A 20 14.59 -5.02 -8.90
CA GLU A 20 15.51 -4.60 -9.95
C GLU A 20 15.15 -3.20 -10.49
N ARG A 21 13.86 -2.82 -10.39
CA ARG A 21 13.35 -1.53 -10.82
C ARG A 21 13.92 -0.37 -10.01
N THR A 22 14.31 0.69 -10.71
CA THR A 22 14.93 1.89 -10.10
C THR A 22 13.92 3.00 -9.87
N GLU A 23 12.87 3.01 -10.67
CA GLU A 23 11.82 3.99 -10.68
C GLU A 23 10.96 3.86 -9.42
N THR A 24 10.37 4.96 -8.95
CA THR A 24 9.34 4.88 -7.90
C THR A 24 8.15 4.07 -8.43
N GLN A 25 7.66 3.17 -7.59
CA GLN A 25 6.57 2.28 -7.95
C GLN A 25 5.41 2.41 -6.98
N TYR A 26 4.22 2.24 -7.51
CA TYR A 26 2.94 2.37 -6.83
C TYR A 26 2.16 1.07 -6.95
N VAL A 27 1.32 0.79 -5.96
CA VAL A 27 0.50 -0.42 -5.89
C VAL A 27 -0.90 -0.03 -5.47
N LEU A 28 -1.89 -0.51 -6.21
CA LEU A 28 -3.30 -0.40 -5.85
C LEU A 28 -3.71 -1.61 -5.01
N PHE A 29 -4.49 -1.37 -3.96
CA PHE A 29 -5.06 -2.41 -3.11
C PHE A 29 -6.58 -2.37 -3.18
N GLY A 30 -7.18 -3.51 -3.56
CA GLY A 30 -8.61 -3.76 -3.41
C GLY A 30 -8.85 -4.67 -2.21
N GLY A 31 -9.27 -4.12 -1.07
CA GLY A 31 -9.36 -4.88 0.19
C GLY A 31 -7.98 -5.19 0.78
N HIS A 32 -7.68 -6.49 0.99
CA HIS A 32 -6.44 -6.95 1.65
C HIS A 32 -5.35 -7.46 0.71
N ARG A 33 -5.54 -7.36 -0.61
CA ARG A 33 -4.60 -7.91 -1.60
C ARG A 33 -4.03 -6.79 -2.47
N PRO A 34 -2.70 -6.71 -2.63
CA PRO A 34 -2.11 -5.89 -3.68
C PRO A 34 -2.49 -6.44 -5.07
N THR A 35 -2.53 -5.55 -6.04
CA THR A 35 -2.70 -5.87 -7.46
C THR A 35 -1.32 -6.13 -8.09
N SER A 36 -0.83 -5.25 -8.96
CA SER A 36 0.55 -5.19 -9.43
C SER A 36 1.17 -3.83 -9.09
N ALA A 37 2.49 -3.75 -9.18
CA ALA A 37 3.20 -2.49 -9.14
C ALA A 37 3.23 -1.83 -10.53
N PHE A 38 3.31 -0.51 -10.54
CA PHE A 38 3.42 0.32 -11.75
C PHE A 38 4.10 1.65 -11.43
N THR A 39 4.51 2.41 -12.44
CA THR A 39 5.32 3.62 -12.26
C THR A 39 4.52 4.92 -12.31
N ASP A 40 3.35 4.93 -12.93
CA ASP A 40 2.51 6.12 -13.08
C ASP A 40 1.26 6.10 -12.16
N PRO A 41 1.23 6.87 -11.05
CA PRO A 41 0.09 6.93 -10.14
C PRO A 41 -1.14 7.63 -10.72
N ALA A 42 -1.04 8.35 -11.86
CA ALA A 42 -2.19 9.01 -12.47
C ALA A 42 -3.31 8.02 -12.84
N GLY A 43 -2.94 6.76 -13.07
CA GLY A 43 -3.87 5.67 -13.32
C GLY A 43 -4.90 5.42 -12.21
N PHE A 44 -4.65 5.87 -10.97
CA PHE A 44 -5.64 5.76 -9.89
C PHE A 44 -6.93 6.56 -10.13
N ARG A 45 -6.86 7.60 -10.98
CA ARG A 45 -8.02 8.43 -11.35
C ARG A 45 -8.54 8.11 -12.74
N ASP A 46 -8.08 7.00 -13.33
CA ASP A 46 -8.52 6.57 -14.64
C ASP A 46 -10.03 6.31 -14.62
N PRO A 47 -10.83 6.97 -15.49
CA PRO A 47 -12.27 6.76 -15.54
C PRO A 47 -12.64 5.30 -15.84
N ASP A 48 -11.77 4.52 -16.48
CA ASP A 48 -11.96 3.10 -16.76
C ASP A 48 -11.47 2.16 -15.64
N LEU A 49 -10.96 2.70 -14.52
CA LEU A 49 -10.56 1.91 -13.35
C LEU A 49 -11.69 0.98 -12.86
N HIS A 50 -12.94 1.42 -12.99
CA HIS A 50 -14.14 0.64 -12.67
C HIS A 50 -14.34 -0.62 -13.52
N ARG A 51 -13.70 -0.71 -14.68
CA ARG A 51 -13.72 -1.93 -15.51
C ARG A 51 -12.75 -2.98 -15.00
N SER A 52 -11.68 -2.53 -14.33
CA SER A 52 -10.69 -3.41 -13.71
C SER A 52 -11.05 -3.76 -12.27
N ILE A 53 -11.88 -2.96 -11.60
CA ILE A 53 -12.30 -3.15 -10.21
C ILE A 53 -13.83 -3.28 -10.17
N PRO A 54 -14.40 -4.47 -9.86
CA PRO A 54 -15.83 -4.68 -9.86
C PRO A 54 -16.53 -3.75 -8.87
N TRP A 55 -17.70 -3.29 -9.29
CA TRP A 55 -18.56 -2.43 -8.51
C TRP A 55 -18.99 -3.13 -7.20
N GLY A 56 -19.04 -2.36 -6.13
CA GLY A 56 -19.38 -2.84 -4.79
C GLY A 56 -18.59 -2.13 -3.70
N TYR A 57 -19.22 -2.00 -2.53
CA TYR A 57 -18.68 -1.31 -1.36
C TYR A 57 -17.31 -1.86 -0.94
N LYS A 58 -16.23 -1.15 -1.30
CA LYS A 58 -14.84 -1.48 -0.94
C LYS A 58 -14.03 -0.22 -0.69
N ILE A 59 -12.93 -0.36 0.06
CA ILE A 59 -11.92 0.69 0.18
C ILE A 59 -10.80 0.36 -0.78
N LEU A 60 -10.50 1.29 -1.70
CA LEU A 60 -9.30 1.25 -2.51
C LEU A 60 -8.20 2.01 -1.78
N ARG A 61 -7.03 1.39 -1.62
CA ARG A 61 -5.86 2.04 -0.99
C ARG A 61 -4.76 2.20 -2.02
N MET A 62 -4.19 3.38 -2.07
CA MET A 62 -3.10 3.76 -2.95
C MET A 62 -1.81 3.75 -2.13
N ALA A 63 -0.82 2.99 -2.59
CA ALA A 63 0.41 2.78 -1.86
C ALA A 63 1.63 3.01 -2.74
N GLN A 64 2.69 3.51 -2.12
CA GLN A 64 4.01 3.63 -2.74
C GLN A 64 4.92 2.51 -2.20
N LYS A 65 5.71 1.87 -3.06
CA LYS A 65 6.80 1.00 -2.62
C LYS A 65 7.86 1.81 -1.87
N VAL A 66 8.33 1.26 -0.76
CA VAL A 66 9.33 1.91 0.12
C VAL A 66 10.60 1.07 0.19
N ALA A 67 10.47 -0.24 0.39
CA ALA A 67 11.62 -1.13 0.43
C ALA A 67 11.24 -2.56 0.08
N VAL A 68 12.16 -3.28 -0.56
CA VAL A 68 12.10 -4.74 -0.68
C VAL A 68 13.25 -5.32 0.13
N LEU A 69 12.94 -6.36 0.89
CA LEU A 69 13.87 -7.10 1.71
C LEU A 69 13.90 -8.57 1.28
N ARG A 70 15.09 -9.18 1.35
CA ARG A 70 15.32 -10.59 1.06
C ARG A 70 16.22 -11.17 2.14
N HIS A 71 15.78 -12.24 2.79
CA HIS A 71 16.53 -12.93 3.86
C HIS A 71 17.05 -12.02 4.99
N GLY A 72 16.33 -10.94 5.30
CA GLY A 72 16.71 -9.98 6.35
C GLY A 72 17.47 -8.74 5.86
N ASP A 73 17.92 -8.73 4.61
CA ASP A 73 18.66 -7.60 4.04
C ASP A 73 17.76 -6.74 3.16
N VAL A 74 17.97 -5.42 3.20
CA VAL A 74 17.31 -4.48 2.29
C VAL A 74 17.99 -4.58 0.93
N VAL A 75 17.28 -5.10 -0.06
CA VAL A 75 17.82 -5.24 -1.43
C VAL A 75 17.51 -4.01 -2.29
N ARG A 76 16.48 -3.25 -1.94
CA ARG A 76 16.13 -1.99 -2.59
C ARG A 76 15.32 -1.10 -1.66
N GLU A 77 15.54 0.20 -1.78
CA GLU A 77 14.82 1.24 -1.06
C GLU A 77 14.47 2.38 -2.02
N TRP A 78 13.27 2.96 -1.87
CA TRP A 78 12.80 4.11 -2.63
C TRP A 78 12.50 5.28 -1.69
N PRO A 79 12.71 6.53 -2.15
CA PRO A 79 12.30 7.72 -1.41
C PRO A 79 10.78 7.79 -1.34
N VAL A 80 10.22 8.14 -0.19
CA VAL A 80 8.76 8.38 -0.05
C VAL A 80 8.45 9.77 -0.60
N LEU A 81 7.78 9.84 -1.74
CA LEU A 81 7.48 11.09 -2.46
C LEU A 81 6.16 11.72 -2.00
N HIS A 82 5.19 10.89 -1.63
CA HIS A 82 3.91 11.34 -1.08
C HIS A 82 3.94 11.19 0.44
N ARG A 83 4.09 12.30 1.15
CA ARG A 83 3.88 12.39 2.60
C ARG A 83 2.81 13.43 2.85
N ASP A 84 1.53 13.07 2.65
CA ASP A 84 0.49 13.84 3.32
C ASP A 84 0.48 13.48 4.82
N PRO A 85 0.21 14.46 5.70
CA PRO A 85 0.78 14.48 7.03
C PRO A 85 0.15 13.45 7.95
N ARG A 86 1.01 12.86 8.78
CA ARG A 86 0.62 12.30 10.06
C ARG A 86 -0.15 13.38 10.84
N VAL A 87 -1.44 13.17 11.06
CA VAL A 87 -2.21 13.90 12.07
C VAL A 87 -2.23 13.03 13.31
N ASP A 88 -1.49 13.44 14.34
CA ASP A 88 -1.56 12.77 15.64
C ASP A 88 -3.01 12.80 16.14
N PRO A 89 -3.49 11.74 16.83
CA PRO A 89 -4.85 11.70 17.34
C PRO A 89 -5.06 12.87 18.30
N VAL A 90 -5.93 13.80 17.91
CA VAL A 90 -6.60 14.71 18.84
C VAL A 90 -7.96 14.09 19.07
N ASP A 91 -8.30 13.82 20.34
CA ASP A 91 -9.68 13.47 20.67
C ASP A 91 -10.58 14.61 20.17
N PRO A 92 -11.59 14.32 19.32
CA PRO A 92 -12.51 15.36 18.91
C PRO A 92 -13.17 15.96 20.16
N PRO A 93 -13.36 17.29 20.23
CA PRO A 93 -14.25 17.87 21.22
C PRO A 93 -15.61 17.15 21.16
N ALA A 94 -16.15 16.79 22.32
CA ALA A 94 -17.42 16.08 22.39
C ALA A 94 -18.51 16.86 21.63
N GLY A 95 -19.07 16.27 20.58
CA GLY A 95 -20.18 16.84 19.79
C GLY A 95 -19.87 17.18 18.34
N GLU A 96 -18.62 17.05 17.88
CA GLU A 96 -18.29 17.31 16.46
C GLU A 96 -18.29 16.01 15.64
N THR A 97 -19.08 16.02 14.56
CA THR A 97 -19.13 14.93 13.58
C THR A 97 -17.79 14.91 12.84
N LEU A 98 -16.91 13.95 13.18
CA LEU A 98 -15.61 13.79 12.54
C LEU A 98 -15.77 13.54 11.03
N TYR A 99 -15.62 14.61 10.25
CA TYR A 99 -15.66 14.61 8.80
C TYR A 99 -14.51 13.76 8.24
N LEU A 100 -14.85 12.77 7.39
CA LEU A 100 -14.13 12.15 6.25
C LEU A 100 -12.59 11.91 6.26
N ASP A 101 -11.78 12.51 7.12
CA ASP A 101 -10.31 12.34 7.15
C ASP A 101 -9.84 11.36 8.24
N ASN A 102 -10.65 11.11 9.27
CA ASN A 102 -10.28 10.20 10.36
C ASN A 102 -10.22 8.73 9.94
N TRP A 103 -11.09 8.30 9.02
CA TRP A 103 -11.05 6.91 8.57
C TRP A 103 -9.81 6.63 7.71
N ARG A 104 -9.33 7.63 6.93
CA ARG A 104 -8.06 7.55 6.19
C ARG A 104 -6.89 7.25 7.13
N ARG A 105 -6.92 7.75 8.37
CA ARG A 105 -5.91 7.44 9.40
C ARG A 105 -5.84 5.96 9.77
N ASN A 106 -6.98 5.27 9.77
CA ASN A 106 -7.06 3.84 10.10
C ASN A 106 -6.69 2.92 8.93
N VAL A 107 -6.59 3.47 7.71
CA VAL A 107 -6.37 2.67 6.50
C VAL A 107 -5.10 3.04 5.73
N CYS A 108 -4.46 4.16 6.08
CA CYS A 108 -3.18 4.61 5.53
C CYS A 108 -2.02 4.33 6.50
N GLY A 109 -0.78 4.48 6.02
CA GLY A 109 0.43 4.25 6.80
C GLY A 109 1.35 3.15 6.24
N TYR A 110 2.37 2.79 7.01
CA TYR A 110 3.32 1.75 6.61
C TYR A 110 2.72 0.37 6.79
N ARG A 111 2.97 -0.51 5.82
CA ARG A 111 2.57 -1.93 5.87
C ARG A 111 3.69 -2.83 5.35
N VAL A 112 3.73 -4.03 5.90
CA VAL A 112 4.67 -5.09 5.52
C VAL A 112 3.89 -6.22 4.85
N LEU A 113 4.38 -6.66 3.70
CA LEU A 113 3.85 -7.76 2.91
C LEU A 113 4.91 -8.83 2.74
N THR A 114 4.60 -10.09 2.98
CA THR A 114 5.50 -11.23 2.71
C THR A 114 5.06 -12.03 1.48
N SER A 115 3.80 -11.84 1.06
CA SER A 115 3.22 -12.45 -0.13
C SER A 115 2.30 -11.45 -0.85
N PRO A 116 2.20 -11.51 -2.19
CA PRO A 116 1.19 -10.77 -2.96
C PRO A 116 -0.26 -11.14 -2.60
N ALA A 117 -0.48 -12.25 -1.88
CA ALA A 117 -1.82 -12.75 -1.59
C ALA A 117 -2.35 -12.40 -0.18
N SER A 118 -1.52 -11.86 0.71
CA SER A 118 -1.90 -11.63 2.11
C SER A 118 -1.38 -10.32 2.69
N MET A 119 -2.30 -9.58 3.32
CA MET A 119 -2.01 -8.58 4.33
C MET A 119 -2.31 -9.17 5.71
N THR A 120 -1.39 -9.95 6.27
CA THR A 120 -1.45 -10.25 7.71
C THR A 120 -0.41 -9.38 8.40
N ALA A 121 -0.80 -8.14 8.71
CA ALA A 121 -0.08 -7.33 9.69
C ALA A 121 -0.95 -7.28 10.95
N PRO A 122 -0.54 -7.91 12.06
CA PRO A 122 -1.25 -7.80 13.32
C PRO A 122 -1.16 -6.39 13.93
N ASP A 123 -0.16 -5.58 13.54
CA ASP A 123 0.01 -4.21 14.01
C ASP A 123 0.52 -3.29 12.88
N ASP A 124 -0.12 -2.15 12.73
CA ASP A 124 0.36 -1.07 11.87
C ASP A 124 1.67 -0.51 12.44
N ALA A 125 2.72 -0.44 11.62
CA ALA A 125 3.96 0.21 12.04
C ALA A 125 3.79 1.74 12.01
N TYR A 126 3.93 2.37 13.17
CA TYR A 126 3.77 3.81 13.37
C TYR A 126 4.76 4.67 12.55
N ASP A 127 5.93 4.14 12.22
CA ASP A 127 6.96 4.83 11.45
C ASP A 127 7.73 3.88 10.52
N ARG A 128 8.51 4.50 9.63
CA ARG A 128 9.29 3.80 8.60
C ARG A 128 10.32 2.83 9.18
N ALA A 129 11.00 3.22 10.25
CA ALA A 129 12.07 2.41 10.84
C ALA A 129 11.49 1.15 11.48
N ALA A 130 10.37 1.30 12.20
CA ALA A 130 9.62 0.17 12.74
C ALA A 130 9.13 -0.76 11.62
N ALA A 131 8.59 -0.22 10.53
CA ALA A 131 8.14 -1.01 9.39
C ALA A 131 9.27 -1.82 8.74
N VAL A 132 10.45 -1.20 8.55
CA VAL A 132 11.63 -1.86 8.00
C VAL A 132 12.17 -2.93 8.95
N ALA A 133 12.16 -2.67 10.27
CA ALA A 133 12.57 -3.66 11.27
C ALA A 133 11.65 -4.89 11.28
N LEU A 134 10.34 -4.68 11.20
CA LEU A 134 9.35 -5.76 11.08
C LEU A 134 9.54 -6.55 9.78
N ALA A 135 9.72 -5.86 8.65
CA ALA A 135 9.97 -6.50 7.37
C ALA A 135 11.28 -7.30 7.37
N ARG A 136 12.31 -6.83 8.07
CA ARG A 136 13.57 -7.55 8.24
C ARG A 136 13.33 -8.87 8.95
N THR A 137 12.61 -8.85 10.07
CA THR A 137 12.24 -10.07 10.79
C THR A 137 11.41 -11.01 9.92
N ALA A 138 10.38 -10.49 9.26
CA ALA A 138 9.49 -11.29 8.42
C ALA A 138 10.21 -11.94 7.22
N SER A 139 11.09 -11.21 6.54
CA SER A 139 11.83 -11.72 5.38
C SER A 139 12.85 -12.82 5.73
N ARG A 140 13.27 -12.94 7.00
CA ARG A 140 14.10 -14.07 7.44
C ARG A 140 13.32 -15.38 7.48
N THR A 141 12.04 -15.31 7.83
CA THR A 141 11.14 -16.49 7.89
C THR A 141 10.58 -16.82 6.52
N GLU A 142 10.05 -15.82 5.81
CA GLU A 142 9.30 -15.98 4.55
C GLU A 142 10.20 -15.82 3.30
N GLY A 143 11.49 -15.59 3.50
CA GLY A 143 12.48 -15.35 2.43
C GLY A 143 12.45 -13.95 1.82
N ARG A 144 11.29 -13.27 1.82
CA ARG A 144 11.14 -11.90 1.30
C ARG A 144 10.11 -11.08 2.08
N ALA A 145 10.26 -9.76 2.03
CA ALA A 145 9.25 -8.82 2.50
C ALA A 145 9.26 -7.54 1.66
N LEU A 146 8.11 -6.88 1.57
CA LEU A 146 7.89 -5.62 0.91
C LEU A 146 7.30 -4.64 1.92
N VAL A 147 7.91 -3.46 2.02
CA VAL A 147 7.39 -2.32 2.77
C VAL A 147 6.71 -1.37 1.78
N VAL A 148 5.45 -1.06 2.05
CA VAL A 148 4.68 -0.03 1.33
C VAL A 148 4.24 1.07 2.28
N TYR A 149 4.04 2.27 1.73
CA TYR A 149 3.40 3.39 2.40
C TYR A 149 2.07 3.69 1.71
N MET A 150 0.97 3.36 2.37
CA MET A 150 -0.38 3.73 1.96
C MET A 150 -0.56 5.22 2.24
N HIS A 151 -0.69 6.01 1.18
CA HIS A 151 -0.72 7.48 1.25
C HIS A 151 -2.11 8.04 0.95
N ASP A 152 -3.00 7.27 0.32
CA ASP A 152 -4.38 7.65 0.10
C ASP A 152 -5.33 6.45 0.13
N ALA A 153 -6.60 6.72 0.39
CA ALA A 153 -7.67 5.75 0.28
C ALA A 153 -8.99 6.43 -0.14
N GLU A 154 -9.79 5.69 -0.90
CA GLU A 154 -11.09 6.12 -1.38
C GLU A 154 -12.16 5.05 -1.12
N ASN A 155 -13.35 5.50 -0.71
CA ASN A 155 -14.53 4.65 -0.67
C ASN A 155 -15.01 4.45 -2.11
N TRP A 156 -14.93 3.21 -2.58
CA TRP A 156 -15.31 2.80 -3.91
C TRP A 156 -16.72 2.24 -3.88
N HIS A 157 -17.61 2.90 -4.62
CA HIS A 157 -19.03 2.60 -4.74
C HIS A 157 -19.39 2.38 -6.21
#